data_AF-A0A949TIW9-F1
#
_entry.id   AF-A0A949TIW9-F1
#
_cell.length_a   1.000
_cell.length_b   1.000
_cell.length_c   1.000
_cell.angle_alpha   90.00
_cell.angle_beta   90.00
_cell.angle_gamma   90.00
#
_symmetry.space_group_name_H-M   'P 1'
#
loop_
_entity.id
_entity.type
_entity.pdbx_description
1 polymer ?
#
loop_
_entity_poly.entity_id
_entity_poly.type
_entity_poly.pdbx_seq_one_letter_code
_entity_poly.pdbx_strand_id
1 'polypeptide(L)'
;LEEFNGRLYQTVRGEDQGVYIRSTSDGNNWTGWQRDGGTLDAPELEEFNGRLYQTVRGEDQGIYIRSTSDGNNWTGWQRDGESLGTPTLTIFKNTLFQHVEGTDGKFYTRFLTNPTEAWSGWQESGEWRFGEGYYPDLSSLTDNDWDIESGDNTRFDGNLNNGESRDSIKQIYRDLSTAILGNHRAMNAGYLYDTSYRSVIGKSHSGIDMRASAGDSVKAATNGKVLWTDDWNASANGYFIAVEDTNGRVWVYGHLQNLGNWKKGDSVKVGDQIGAVGNQLGRNEHFHLAVGTKIGGGSVAAGTETNVRNATVSPLQAYWEWENRDSQQATISQSSVLTENIAKSASAPIDNVRTYLPHIITALREVGIYDRLTLIATVATIAVETGSFAPIREYGGANYFSRYDGRTDLGNTQPGDGAKYRGRGFIQLTGRANYRQYGAQLGVDLENNPDLALDPVISARILAAYFINRGIHTVARQENWEEVRKRVNGGLNGWNKFIGVVNKAKQFITD
;
A
#
# COMPACT_ATOMS: atom_id res chain seq x y z
N LEU A 1 -37.93 10.54 -17.41
CA LEU A 1 -38.98 10.99 -18.36
C LEU A 1 -39.64 12.16 -17.67
N GLU A 2 -39.84 13.28 -18.35
CA GLU A 2 -40.40 14.48 -17.73
C GLU A 2 -41.34 15.21 -18.70
N GLU A 3 -42.41 15.81 -18.20
CA GLU A 3 -43.31 16.65 -19.00
C GLU A 3 -42.83 18.10 -18.97
N PHE A 4 -42.76 18.74 -20.12
CA PHE A 4 -42.41 20.14 -20.22
C PHE A 4 -43.04 20.77 -21.46
N ASN A 5 -43.72 21.90 -21.30
CA ASN A 5 -44.34 22.66 -22.39
C ASN A 5 -45.24 21.79 -23.32
N GLY A 6 -46.01 20.86 -22.75
CA GLY A 6 -46.93 20.00 -23.49
C GLY A 6 -46.24 18.88 -24.27
N ARG A 7 -45.00 18.53 -23.92
CA ARG A 7 -44.21 17.45 -24.53
C ARG A 7 -43.59 16.57 -23.46
N LEU A 8 -43.46 15.28 -23.75
CA LEU A 8 -42.68 14.37 -22.92
C LEU A 8 -41.24 14.34 -23.40
N TYR A 9 -40.31 14.56 -22.49
CA TYR A 9 -38.86 14.47 -22.70
C TYR A 9 -38.32 13.20 -22.06
N GLN A 10 -37.51 12.48 -22.82
CA GLN A 10 -36.81 11.29 -22.35
C GLN A 10 -35.32 11.52 -22.45
N THR A 11 -34.61 11.27 -21.35
CA THR A 11 -33.15 11.17 -21.35
C THR A 11 -32.70 9.78 -20.91
N VAL A 12 -31.61 9.27 -21.49
CA VAL A 12 -31.01 7.97 -21.18
C VAL A 12 -29.49 8.03 -21.32
N ARG A 13 -28.81 7.11 -20.64
CA ARG A 13 -27.41 6.77 -20.91
C ARG A 13 -27.36 5.66 -21.96
N GLY A 14 -26.56 5.86 -23.02
CA GLY A 14 -26.25 4.82 -24.00
C GLY A 14 -25.16 3.86 -23.51
N GLU A 15 -25.00 2.72 -24.19
CA GLU A 15 -23.91 1.77 -23.91
C GLU A 15 -22.52 2.39 -24.14
N ASP A 16 -22.43 3.39 -25.02
CA ASP A 16 -21.25 4.22 -25.29
C ASP A 16 -21.02 5.30 -24.23
N GLN A 17 -21.73 5.25 -23.10
CA GLN A 17 -21.76 6.27 -22.05
C GLN A 17 -22.31 7.62 -22.50
N GLY A 18 -22.84 7.75 -23.73
CA GLY A 18 -23.41 8.99 -24.22
C GLY A 18 -24.69 9.37 -23.47
N VAL A 19 -24.88 10.67 -23.23
CA VAL A 19 -26.17 11.21 -22.78
C VAL A 19 -27.04 11.45 -23.99
N TYR A 20 -28.19 10.79 -24.05
CA TYR A 20 -29.15 10.95 -25.15
C TYR A 20 -30.44 11.60 -24.66
N ILE A 21 -31.03 12.45 -25.49
CA ILE A 21 -32.34 13.06 -25.26
C ILE A 21 -33.22 12.97 -26.50
N ARG A 22 -34.52 12.81 -26.30
CA ARG A 22 -35.56 12.92 -27.33
C ARG A 22 -36.88 13.39 -26.73
N SER A 23 -37.83 13.79 -27.56
CA SER A 23 -39.17 14.21 -27.11
C SER A 23 -40.30 13.68 -27.97
N THR A 24 -41.52 13.75 -27.45
CA THR A 24 -42.77 13.48 -28.17
C THR A 24 -43.87 14.44 -27.72
N SER A 25 -44.78 14.80 -28.62
CA SER A 25 -45.99 15.57 -28.30
C SER A 25 -47.22 14.71 -28.04
N ASP A 26 -47.17 13.41 -28.35
CA ASP A 26 -48.35 12.52 -28.34
C ASP A 26 -48.10 11.17 -27.66
N GLY A 27 -46.89 10.94 -27.14
CA GLY A 27 -46.49 9.68 -26.50
C GLY A 27 -46.10 8.57 -27.48
N ASN A 28 -46.39 8.73 -28.77
CA ASN A 28 -46.25 7.68 -29.79
C ASN A 28 -45.14 8.01 -30.80
N ASN A 29 -45.11 9.24 -31.29
CA ASN A 29 -44.17 9.71 -32.31
C ASN A 29 -43.02 10.46 -31.63
N TRP A 30 -41.87 9.80 -31.54
CA TRP A 30 -40.68 10.32 -30.88
C TRP A 30 -39.72 10.95 -31.88
N THR A 31 -39.06 12.05 -31.50
CA THR A 31 -37.92 12.58 -32.24
C THR A 31 -36.76 11.58 -32.26
N GLY A 32 -35.82 11.76 -33.20
CA GLY A 32 -34.55 11.06 -33.14
C GLY A 32 -33.79 11.36 -31.85
N TRP A 33 -32.94 10.41 -31.44
CA TRP A 33 -32.04 10.60 -30.31
C TRP A 33 -30.97 11.65 -30.64
N GLN A 34 -30.80 12.62 -29.74
CA GLN A 34 -29.74 13.60 -29.80
C GLN A 34 -28.72 13.30 -28.70
N ARG A 35 -27.46 13.09 -29.08
CA ARG A 35 -26.35 12.85 -28.14
C ARG A 35 -25.74 14.18 -27.72
N ASP A 36 -25.55 14.39 -26.43
CA ASP A 36 -24.86 15.59 -25.91
C ASP A 36 -24.17 15.33 -24.57
N GLY A 37 -22.86 15.09 -24.65
CA GLY A 37 -22.03 14.75 -23.49
C GLY A 37 -21.96 13.24 -23.19
N GLY A 38 -21.32 12.93 -22.07
CA GLY A 38 -21.12 11.58 -21.55
C GLY A 38 -21.43 11.52 -20.05
N THR A 39 -21.89 10.36 -19.59
CA THR A 39 -22.30 10.13 -18.19
C THR A 39 -21.96 8.72 -17.73
N LEU A 40 -21.53 8.60 -16.49
CA LEU A 40 -21.32 7.30 -15.84
C LEU A 40 -22.64 6.65 -15.46
N ASP A 41 -23.62 7.47 -15.09
CA ASP A 41 -24.90 7.04 -14.52
C ASP A 41 -26.10 7.49 -15.37
N ALA A 42 -27.29 7.00 -15.03
CA ALA A 42 -28.52 7.41 -15.71
C ALA A 42 -28.76 8.93 -15.53
N PRO A 43 -28.98 9.70 -16.61
CA PRO A 43 -29.29 11.12 -16.53
C PRO A 43 -30.71 11.35 -16.00
N GLU A 44 -30.92 12.47 -15.30
CA GLU A 44 -32.22 12.82 -14.71
C GLU A 44 -32.74 14.16 -15.22
N LEU A 45 -34.06 14.30 -15.28
CA LEU A 45 -34.79 15.49 -15.74
C LEU A 45 -35.80 15.92 -14.67
N GLU A 46 -36.01 17.22 -14.51
CA GLU A 46 -37.06 17.79 -13.65
C GLU A 46 -37.51 19.15 -14.21
N GLU A 47 -38.82 19.42 -14.31
CA GLU A 47 -39.36 20.73 -14.69
C GLU A 47 -39.50 21.63 -13.46
N PHE A 48 -38.90 22.82 -13.48
CA PHE A 48 -39.05 23.78 -12.40
C PHE A 48 -39.22 25.21 -12.91
N ASN A 49 -40.39 25.79 -12.64
CA ASN A 49 -40.72 27.19 -12.91
C ASN A 49 -40.47 27.62 -14.37
N GLY A 50 -40.96 26.83 -15.32
CA GLY A 50 -40.90 27.12 -16.76
C GLY A 50 -39.55 26.79 -17.39
N ARG A 51 -38.77 25.93 -16.75
CA ARG A 51 -37.51 25.39 -17.29
C ARG A 51 -37.40 23.91 -17.03
N LEU A 52 -36.88 23.18 -18.00
CA LEU A 52 -36.51 21.78 -17.83
C LEU A 52 -35.04 21.71 -17.45
N TYR A 53 -34.75 21.12 -16.29
CA TYR A 53 -33.40 20.89 -15.78
C TYR A 53 -32.96 19.47 -16.10
N GLN A 54 -31.66 19.29 -16.35
CA GLN A 54 -31.04 17.99 -16.52
C GLN A 54 -29.77 17.89 -15.69
N THR A 55 -29.62 16.80 -14.94
CA THR A 55 -28.40 16.51 -14.16
C THR A 55 -27.77 15.20 -14.60
N VAL A 56 -26.43 15.15 -14.56
CA VAL A 56 -25.63 13.95 -14.86
C VAL A 56 -24.39 13.87 -13.98
N ARG A 57 -23.87 12.65 -13.80
CA ARG A 57 -22.51 12.42 -13.33
C ARG A 57 -21.60 12.21 -14.53
N GLY A 58 -20.73 13.17 -14.79
CA GLY A 58 -19.79 13.11 -15.91
C GLY A 58 -18.80 11.95 -15.80
N GLU A 59 -18.15 11.61 -16.91
CA GLU A 59 -17.08 10.59 -16.98
C GLU A 59 -15.89 10.92 -16.06
N ASP A 60 -15.69 12.21 -15.75
CA ASP A 60 -14.72 12.74 -14.79
C ASP A 60 -15.24 12.76 -13.34
N GLN A 61 -16.35 12.08 -13.05
CA GLN A 61 -17.09 12.11 -11.77
C GLN A 61 -17.69 13.47 -11.40
N GLY A 62 -17.59 14.48 -12.27
CA GLY A 62 -18.15 15.80 -12.03
C GLY A 62 -19.68 15.75 -11.93
N ILE A 63 -20.25 16.56 -11.05
CA ILE A 63 -21.69 16.80 -11.01
C ILE A 63 -21.98 17.89 -12.03
N TYR A 64 -22.75 17.56 -13.07
CA TYR A 64 -23.12 18.52 -14.10
C TYR A 64 -24.61 18.78 -14.13
N ILE A 65 -24.97 20.05 -14.31
CA ILE A 65 -26.35 20.47 -14.50
C ILE A 65 -26.47 21.41 -15.69
N ARG A 66 -27.60 21.34 -16.38
CA ARG A 66 -28.00 22.29 -17.43
C ARG A 66 -29.51 22.49 -17.42
N SER A 67 -30.00 23.49 -18.17
CA SER A 67 -31.44 23.71 -18.33
C SER A 67 -31.81 24.23 -19.70
N THR A 68 -33.10 24.19 -20.01
CA THR A 68 -33.70 24.83 -21.19
C THR A 68 -35.04 25.48 -20.82
N SER A 69 -35.36 26.61 -21.44
CA SER A 69 -36.67 27.28 -21.28
C SER A 69 -37.67 26.91 -22.38
N ASP A 70 -37.24 26.22 -23.43
CA ASP A 70 -38.07 25.89 -24.60
C ASP A 70 -37.97 24.43 -25.05
N GLY A 71 -37.11 23.63 -24.41
CA GLY A 71 -36.93 22.22 -24.70
C GLY A 71 -35.99 21.92 -25.86
N ASN A 72 -35.47 22.95 -26.53
CA ASN A 72 -34.63 22.84 -27.73
C ASN A 72 -33.25 23.48 -27.50
N ASN A 73 -33.22 24.67 -26.90
CA ASN A 73 -32.01 25.44 -26.64
C ASN A 73 -31.56 25.20 -25.20
N TRP A 74 -30.56 24.34 -25.04
CA TRP A 74 -29.98 23.99 -23.75
C TRP A 74 -28.81 24.89 -23.40
N THR A 75 -28.68 25.24 -22.11
CA THR A 75 -27.46 25.85 -21.61
C THR A 75 -26.29 24.86 -21.71
N GLY A 76 -25.06 25.36 -21.78
CA GLY A 76 -23.88 24.50 -21.60
C GLY A 76 -23.87 23.84 -20.23
N TRP A 77 -23.29 22.65 -20.15
CA TRP A 77 -23.11 21.90 -18.90
C TRP A 77 -22.31 22.73 -17.87
N GLN A 78 -22.88 22.92 -16.69
CA GLN A 78 -22.24 23.60 -15.56
C GLN A 78 -21.77 22.54 -14.56
N ARG A 79 -20.46 22.47 -14.30
CA ARG A 79 -19.87 21.57 -13.30
C ARG A 79 -19.95 22.21 -11.92
N ASP A 80 -20.36 21.47 -10.91
CA ASP A 80 -20.31 21.91 -9.52
C ASP A 80 -20.14 20.75 -8.55
N GLY A 81 -18.88 20.43 -8.25
CA GLY A 81 -18.49 19.33 -7.38
C GLY A 81 -18.31 18.00 -8.11
N GLU A 82 -18.12 16.94 -7.31
CA GLU A 82 -17.88 15.57 -7.73
C GLU A 82 -18.81 14.63 -6.95
N SER A 83 -19.22 13.53 -7.59
CA SER A 83 -20.12 12.55 -6.99
C SER A 83 -19.63 11.13 -7.25
N LEU A 84 -19.90 10.23 -6.29
CA LEU A 84 -19.70 8.78 -6.41
C LEU A 84 -20.95 8.04 -6.91
N GLY A 85 -22.10 8.71 -6.93
CA GLY A 85 -23.38 8.15 -7.37
C GLY A 85 -24.16 9.07 -8.31
N THR A 86 -25.33 8.59 -8.73
CA THR A 86 -26.23 9.31 -9.63
C THR A 86 -26.76 10.58 -8.95
N PRO A 87 -26.54 11.78 -9.51
CA PRO A 87 -27.17 12.99 -8.99
C PRO A 87 -28.65 12.98 -9.35
N THR A 88 -29.51 13.36 -8.39
CA THR A 88 -30.96 13.38 -8.57
C THR A 88 -31.57 14.76 -8.37
N LEU A 89 -32.77 14.96 -8.92
CA LEU A 89 -33.54 16.21 -8.83
C LEU A 89 -34.92 15.91 -8.24
N THR A 90 -35.44 16.81 -7.41
CA THR A 90 -36.81 16.68 -6.89
C THR A 90 -37.33 18.04 -6.47
N ILE A 91 -38.62 18.29 -6.72
CA ILE A 91 -39.29 19.50 -6.22
C ILE A 91 -39.95 19.25 -4.87
N PHE A 92 -39.71 20.15 -3.92
CA PHE A 92 -40.44 20.21 -2.67
C PHE A 92 -40.78 21.66 -2.31
N LYS A 93 -42.07 21.92 -2.06
CA LYS A 93 -42.57 23.26 -1.67
C LYS A 93 -42.05 24.40 -2.58
N ASN A 94 -42.18 24.21 -3.91
CA ASN A 94 -41.74 25.19 -4.92
C ASN A 94 -40.24 25.51 -4.87
N THR A 95 -39.43 24.55 -4.47
CA THR A 95 -37.96 24.62 -4.48
C THR A 95 -37.44 23.37 -5.17
N LEU A 96 -36.53 23.55 -6.12
CA LEU A 96 -35.84 22.45 -6.78
C LEU A 96 -34.65 22.04 -5.91
N PHE A 97 -34.60 20.77 -5.52
CA PHE A 97 -33.47 20.19 -4.81
C PHE A 97 -32.65 19.33 -5.76
N GLN A 98 -31.33 19.37 -5.58
CA GLN A 98 -30.42 18.40 -6.17
C GLN A 98 -29.72 17.64 -5.06
N HIS A 99 -29.67 16.32 -5.20
CA HIS A 99 -29.07 15.42 -4.23
C HIS A 99 -27.96 14.59 -4.87
N VAL A 100 -26.85 14.39 -4.15
CA VAL A 100 -25.67 13.65 -4.63
C VAL A 100 -25.01 12.85 -3.51
N GLU A 101 -24.30 11.80 -3.89
CA GLU A 101 -23.35 11.11 -3.02
C GLU A 101 -21.94 11.70 -3.26
N GLY A 102 -21.39 12.42 -2.30
CA GLY A 102 -20.06 13.01 -2.40
C GLY A 102 -18.93 11.98 -2.47
N THR A 103 -17.73 12.44 -2.82
CA THR A 103 -16.51 11.61 -2.91
C THR A 103 -16.00 11.08 -1.57
N ASP A 104 -16.56 11.57 -0.48
CA ASP A 104 -16.34 11.16 0.91
C ASP A 104 -17.43 10.18 1.41
N GLY A 105 -18.27 9.67 0.50
CA GLY A 105 -19.33 8.73 0.81
C GLY A 105 -20.55 9.33 1.53
N LYS A 106 -20.57 10.63 1.78
CA LYS A 106 -21.69 11.35 2.41
C LYS A 106 -22.70 11.83 1.38
N PHE A 107 -23.89 12.17 1.84
CA PHE A 107 -24.93 12.75 0.99
C PHE A 107 -25.01 14.25 1.11
N TYR A 108 -25.01 14.92 -0.03
CA TYR A 108 -25.14 16.36 -0.10
C TYR A 108 -26.41 16.75 -0.84
N THR A 109 -27.06 17.79 -0.32
CA THR A 109 -28.22 18.40 -0.94
C THR A 109 -27.95 19.88 -1.15
N ARG A 110 -28.35 20.39 -2.30
CA ARG A 110 -28.42 21.83 -2.58
C ARG A 110 -29.77 22.16 -3.19
N PHE A 111 -30.10 23.45 -3.28
CA PHE A 111 -31.41 23.87 -3.74
C PHE A 111 -31.38 25.12 -4.61
N LEU A 112 -32.45 25.30 -5.37
CA LEU A 112 -32.73 26.47 -6.19
C LEU A 112 -34.18 26.91 -5.96
N THR A 113 -34.35 28.15 -5.51
CA THR A 113 -35.67 28.74 -5.19
C THR A 113 -36.27 29.51 -6.36
N ASN A 114 -35.44 30.02 -7.26
CA ASN A 114 -35.86 30.74 -8.46
C ASN A 114 -34.90 30.44 -9.62
N PRO A 115 -35.38 30.19 -10.85
CA PRO A 115 -34.52 29.96 -12.02
C PRO A 115 -33.50 31.06 -12.36
N THR A 116 -33.69 32.28 -11.84
CA THR A 116 -32.80 33.42 -12.06
C THR A 116 -31.75 33.61 -10.96
N GLU A 117 -31.82 32.82 -9.89
CA GLU A 117 -30.89 32.85 -8.77
C GLU A 117 -29.77 31.82 -8.94
N ALA A 118 -28.70 31.96 -8.15
CA ALA A 118 -27.68 30.93 -8.04
C ALA A 118 -28.19 29.77 -7.18
N TRP A 119 -27.69 28.57 -7.46
CA TRP A 119 -27.86 27.43 -6.57
C TRP A 119 -27.29 27.74 -5.19
N SER A 120 -27.88 27.18 -4.14
CA SER A 120 -27.26 27.16 -2.83
C SER A 120 -25.91 26.43 -2.89
N GLY A 121 -25.03 26.69 -1.92
CA GLY A 121 -23.91 25.79 -1.65
C GLY A 121 -24.41 24.39 -1.26
N TRP A 122 -23.55 23.39 -1.43
CA TRP A 122 -23.80 22.03 -0.98
C TRP A 122 -23.91 21.96 0.54
N GLN A 123 -24.96 21.30 1.04
CA GLN A 123 -25.18 21.05 2.46
C GLN A 123 -25.14 19.53 2.71
N GLU A 124 -24.33 19.09 3.68
CA GLU A 124 -24.34 17.71 4.15
C GLU A 124 -25.74 17.38 4.68
N SER A 125 -26.38 16.39 4.07
CA SER A 125 -27.75 15.95 4.33
C SER A 125 -27.83 14.58 4.99
N GLY A 126 -26.70 13.90 5.10
CA GLY A 126 -26.56 12.63 5.82
C GLY A 126 -25.34 11.86 5.35
N GLU A 127 -25.23 10.64 5.84
CA GLU A 127 -24.22 9.66 5.43
C GLU A 127 -24.92 8.30 5.31
N TRP A 128 -24.51 7.49 4.34
CA TRP A 128 -25.04 6.13 4.24
C TRP A 128 -24.42 5.31 5.38
N ARG A 129 -25.25 4.77 6.27
CA ARG A 129 -24.81 3.86 7.34
C ARG A 129 -25.21 2.45 6.95
N PHE A 130 -24.25 1.62 6.53
CA PHE A 130 -24.48 0.18 6.39
C PHE A 130 -24.92 -0.40 7.75
N GLY A 131 -25.93 -1.29 7.70
CA GLY A 131 -26.42 -2.01 8.87
C GLY A 131 -25.28 -2.64 9.65
N GLU A 132 -25.25 -2.37 10.96
CA GLU A 132 -24.40 -2.99 11.98
C GLU A 132 -22.97 -3.41 11.53
N GLY A 133 -22.11 -2.42 11.29
CA GLY A 133 -20.69 -2.51 11.67
C GLY A 133 -19.62 -2.69 10.60
N TYR A 134 -19.51 -1.78 9.65
CA TYR A 134 -18.24 -1.55 8.93
C TYR A 134 -17.92 -0.05 8.95
N TYR A 135 -16.65 0.38 8.92
CA TYR A 135 -16.31 1.82 8.92
C TYR A 135 -17.09 2.54 7.81
N PRO A 136 -17.54 3.78 8.04
CA PRO A 136 -18.34 4.53 7.08
C PRO A 136 -17.58 4.83 5.78
N ASP A 137 -16.28 5.11 5.89
CA ASP A 137 -15.35 5.32 4.78
C ASP A 137 -13.96 5.61 5.36
N LEU A 138 -12.93 4.81 5.02
CA LEU A 138 -11.57 5.16 5.42
C LEU A 138 -11.12 6.50 4.83
N SER A 139 -11.71 6.97 3.73
CA SER A 139 -11.40 8.26 3.09
C SER A 139 -11.54 9.47 4.01
N SER A 140 -12.31 9.34 5.09
CA SER A 140 -12.50 10.37 6.10
C SER A 140 -11.35 10.50 7.11
N LEU A 141 -10.43 9.54 7.12
CA LEU A 141 -9.31 9.48 8.06
C LEU A 141 -8.17 10.45 7.69
N THR A 142 -7.36 10.80 8.69
CA THR A 142 -6.08 11.48 8.44
C THR A 142 -5.16 10.58 7.60
N ASP A 143 -4.20 11.15 6.87
CA ASP A 143 -3.29 10.34 6.04
C ASP A 143 -2.61 9.22 6.85
N ASN A 144 -2.08 9.55 8.03
CA ASN A 144 -1.40 8.59 8.89
C ASN A 144 -2.34 7.47 9.40
N ASP A 145 -3.59 7.82 9.73
CA ASP A 145 -4.57 6.81 10.13
C ASP A 145 -5.00 5.96 8.93
N TRP A 146 -5.14 6.57 7.75
CA TRP A 146 -5.46 5.87 6.51
C TRP A 146 -4.37 4.84 6.15
N ASP A 147 -3.10 5.18 6.30
CA ASP A 147 -1.98 4.25 6.03
C ASP A 147 -2.04 3.03 6.95
N ILE A 148 -2.26 3.26 8.25
CA ILE A 148 -2.39 2.19 9.25
C ILE A 148 -3.59 1.29 8.90
N GLU A 149 -4.75 1.89 8.68
CA GLU A 149 -6.03 1.20 8.54
C GLU A 149 -6.16 0.49 7.18
N SER A 150 -5.64 1.08 6.10
CA SER A 150 -5.56 0.45 4.78
C SER A 150 -4.58 -0.73 4.74
N GLY A 151 -3.82 -0.94 5.83
CA GLY A 151 -2.89 -2.04 6.00
C GLY A 151 -1.55 -1.80 5.32
N ASP A 152 -1.20 -0.54 5.07
CA ASP A 152 0.18 -0.16 4.77
C ASP A 152 1.02 -0.25 6.05
N ASN A 153 1.55 -1.44 6.32
CA ASN A 153 2.50 -1.61 7.39
C ASN A 153 3.81 -2.17 6.87
N THR A 154 4.84 -1.32 6.87
CA THR A 154 6.27 -1.67 6.95
C THR A 154 6.90 -2.42 5.78
N ARG A 155 6.13 -2.93 4.82
CA ARG A 155 6.67 -3.64 3.64
C ARG A 155 6.67 -2.81 2.36
N PHE A 156 5.99 -1.68 2.36
CA PHE A 156 5.83 -0.84 1.18
C PHE A 156 6.85 0.32 1.14
N ASP A 157 7.08 0.97 2.28
CA ASP A 157 7.89 2.19 2.40
C ASP A 157 9.08 2.07 3.40
N GLY A 158 9.06 1.05 4.27
CA GLY A 158 10.09 0.78 5.28
C GLY A 158 10.08 1.69 6.51
N ASN A 159 9.13 2.64 6.67
CA ASN A 159 9.04 3.49 7.86
C ASN A 159 7.64 4.04 8.11
N LEU A 160 7.01 3.64 9.22
CA LEU A 160 5.70 4.13 9.70
C LEU A 160 5.65 5.63 10.05
N ASN A 161 6.71 6.41 9.81
CA ASN A 161 6.75 7.82 10.13
C ASN A 161 7.75 8.58 9.23
N ASN A 162 7.20 9.47 8.40
CA ASN A 162 7.87 10.65 7.82
C ASN A 162 8.90 10.43 6.69
N GLY A 163 8.52 9.70 5.64
CA GLY A 163 9.24 9.69 4.36
C GLY A 163 8.38 9.79 3.09
N GLU A 164 7.05 9.67 3.21
CA GLU A 164 6.11 9.75 2.10
C GLU A 164 6.09 11.17 1.50
N SER A 165 6.23 11.28 0.17
CA SER A 165 5.57 12.40 -0.51
C SER A 165 4.08 12.11 -0.40
N ARG A 166 3.36 12.91 0.39
CA ARG A 166 1.95 12.89 0.82
C ARG A 166 0.85 12.34 -0.13
N ASP A 167 1.17 11.96 -1.37
CA ASP A 167 0.24 11.54 -2.42
C ASP A 167 0.41 10.06 -2.87
N SER A 168 1.38 9.26 -2.39
CA SER A 168 1.65 7.93 -2.98
C SER A 168 0.59 6.86 -2.69
N ILE A 169 0.28 6.51 -1.43
CA ILE A 169 -0.57 5.33 -1.15
C ILE A 169 -2.02 5.55 -1.54
N LYS A 170 -2.57 6.71 -1.18
CA LYS A 170 -3.91 7.10 -1.62
C LYS A 170 -4.00 7.15 -3.14
N GLN A 171 -2.96 7.58 -3.85
CA GLN A 171 -2.94 7.51 -5.31
C GLN A 171 -2.85 6.07 -5.82
N ILE A 172 -2.02 5.21 -5.23
CA ILE A 172 -1.96 3.78 -5.58
C ILE A 172 -3.34 3.13 -5.40
N TYR A 173 -4.05 3.47 -4.32
CA TYR A 173 -5.42 3.00 -4.13
C TYR A 173 -6.37 3.57 -5.18
N ARG A 174 -6.29 4.87 -5.50
CA ARG A 174 -7.08 5.49 -6.57
C ARG A 174 -6.86 4.78 -7.90
N ASP A 175 -5.62 4.50 -8.24
CA ASP A 175 -5.22 3.83 -9.47
C ASP A 175 -5.72 2.38 -9.49
N LEU A 176 -5.52 1.62 -8.40
CA LEU A 176 -5.99 0.25 -8.24
C LEU A 176 -7.53 0.16 -8.35
N SER A 177 -8.23 1.02 -7.62
CA SER A 177 -9.69 1.07 -7.62
C SER A 177 -10.22 1.41 -9.01
N THR A 178 -9.61 2.39 -9.68
CA THR A 178 -9.95 2.77 -11.05
C THR A 178 -9.65 1.64 -12.05
N ALA A 179 -8.51 0.95 -11.92
CA ALA A 179 -8.14 -0.15 -12.79
C ALA A 179 -9.14 -1.32 -12.72
N ILE A 180 -9.63 -1.63 -11.51
CA ILE A 180 -10.56 -2.73 -11.27
C ILE A 180 -12.01 -2.34 -11.57
N LEU A 181 -12.49 -1.22 -11.03
CA LEU A 181 -13.91 -0.85 -11.04
C LEU A 181 -14.26 0.19 -12.12
N GLY A 182 -13.26 0.67 -12.86
CA GLY A 182 -13.41 1.68 -13.92
C GLY A 182 -13.42 3.12 -13.43
N ASN A 183 -13.54 3.34 -12.12
CA ASN A 183 -13.48 4.63 -11.45
C ASN A 183 -13.02 4.45 -10.00
N HIS A 184 -12.54 5.53 -9.39
CA HIS A 184 -12.21 5.53 -7.97
C HIS A 184 -13.47 5.29 -7.13
N ARG A 185 -13.36 4.37 -6.18
CA ARG A 185 -14.36 4.06 -5.17
C ARG A 185 -13.78 4.24 -3.78
N ALA A 186 -14.64 4.56 -2.81
CA ALA A 186 -14.28 4.62 -1.40
C ALA A 186 -13.86 3.24 -0.86
N MET A 187 -12.97 3.21 0.14
CA MET A 187 -12.56 1.98 0.82
C MET A 187 -13.43 1.78 2.06
N ASN A 188 -14.24 0.72 2.05
CA ASN A 188 -15.14 0.38 3.15
C ASN A 188 -14.41 -0.39 4.26
N ALA A 189 -13.40 -1.19 3.90
CA ALA A 189 -12.55 -1.86 4.86
C ALA A 189 -11.12 -1.98 4.34
N GLY A 190 -10.16 -1.67 5.21
CA GLY A 190 -8.74 -1.80 4.96
C GLY A 190 -8.18 -3.17 5.33
N TYR A 191 -6.89 -3.35 5.08
CA TYR A 191 -6.21 -4.63 5.28
C TYR A 191 -5.66 -4.77 6.70
N LEU A 192 -5.63 -6.00 7.23
CA LEU A 192 -4.94 -6.50 8.44
C LEU A 192 -5.14 -5.76 9.78
N TYR A 193 -4.91 -4.45 9.79
CA TYR A 193 -4.96 -3.53 10.91
C TYR A 193 -6.18 -2.62 10.93
N ASP A 194 -7.08 -2.70 9.95
CA ASP A 194 -8.37 -2.00 10.03
C ASP A 194 -9.06 -2.30 11.37
N THR A 195 -9.14 -1.27 12.21
CA THR A 195 -9.67 -1.35 13.56
C THR A 195 -11.19 -1.42 13.58
N SER A 196 -11.92 -0.88 12.58
CA SER A 196 -13.37 -1.10 12.52
C SER A 196 -13.68 -2.52 12.19
N TYR A 197 -13.01 -3.04 11.17
CA TYR A 197 -13.30 -4.36 10.66
C TYR A 197 -13.08 -5.35 11.79
N ARG A 198 -11.98 -5.17 12.53
CA ARG A 198 -11.66 -5.96 13.70
C ARG A 198 -12.66 -5.75 14.84
N SER A 199 -13.12 -4.53 15.08
CA SER A 199 -14.08 -4.24 16.16
C SER A 199 -15.43 -4.92 15.96
N VAL A 200 -15.83 -5.14 14.69
CA VAL A 200 -17.14 -5.72 14.37
C VAL A 200 -17.03 -7.22 14.10
N ILE A 201 -16.06 -7.64 13.29
CA ILE A 201 -15.93 -9.03 12.85
C ILE A 201 -15.11 -9.86 13.86
N GLY A 202 -14.36 -9.22 14.75
CA GLY A 202 -13.49 -9.88 15.72
C GLY A 202 -12.28 -10.57 15.07
N LYS A 203 -12.02 -10.31 13.79
CA LYS A 203 -10.95 -10.92 12.98
C LYS A 203 -10.22 -9.83 12.17
N SER A 204 -9.01 -10.14 11.73
CA SER A 204 -8.26 -9.30 10.79
C SER A 204 -8.74 -9.55 9.37
N HIS A 205 -8.86 -8.47 8.59
CA HIS A 205 -9.25 -8.52 7.19
C HIS A 205 -8.08 -8.98 6.30
N SER A 206 -8.32 -9.92 5.39
CA SER A 206 -7.32 -10.53 4.52
C SER A 206 -7.07 -9.76 3.21
N GLY A 207 -7.81 -8.69 2.98
CA GLY A 207 -7.76 -7.90 1.76
C GLY A 207 -8.20 -6.46 2.01
N ILE A 208 -8.82 -5.85 1.00
CA ILE A 208 -9.51 -4.56 1.09
C ILE A 208 -10.90 -4.69 0.50
N ASP A 209 -11.85 -3.93 1.04
CA ASP A 209 -13.22 -3.87 0.53
C ASP A 209 -13.46 -2.48 -0.07
N MET A 210 -13.86 -2.45 -1.34
CA MET A 210 -14.15 -1.23 -2.08
C MET A 210 -15.66 -1.05 -2.24
N ARG A 211 -16.15 0.17 -2.06
CA ARG A 211 -17.56 0.51 -2.28
C ARG A 211 -17.94 0.25 -3.72
N ALA A 212 -18.93 -0.60 -3.95
CA ALA A 212 -19.41 -0.92 -5.28
C ALA A 212 -20.85 -1.42 -5.19
N SER A 213 -21.65 -1.08 -6.19
CA SER A 213 -23.05 -1.49 -6.26
C SER A 213 -23.20 -2.83 -6.97
N ALA A 214 -24.29 -3.53 -6.67
CA ALA A 214 -24.63 -4.77 -7.37
C ALA A 214 -24.64 -4.55 -8.90
N GLY A 215 -23.89 -5.38 -9.63
CA GLY A 215 -23.75 -5.28 -11.08
C GLY A 215 -22.59 -4.41 -11.58
N ASP A 216 -21.89 -3.69 -10.70
CA ASP A 216 -20.68 -2.97 -11.08
C ASP A 216 -19.64 -3.93 -11.68
N SER A 217 -19.04 -3.53 -12.79
CA SER A 217 -18.06 -4.35 -13.51
C SER A 217 -16.75 -4.45 -12.72
N VAL A 218 -16.23 -5.67 -12.58
CA VAL A 218 -14.94 -5.94 -11.92
C VAL A 218 -13.95 -6.42 -12.98
N LYS A 219 -12.84 -5.71 -13.14
CA LYS A 219 -11.77 -5.99 -14.09
C LYS A 219 -10.52 -6.56 -13.42
N ALA A 220 -9.73 -7.31 -14.17
CA ALA A 220 -8.47 -7.85 -13.70
C ALA A 220 -7.42 -6.75 -13.51
N ALA A 221 -6.77 -6.72 -12.35
CA ALA A 221 -5.66 -5.80 -12.07
C ALA A 221 -4.33 -6.26 -12.69
N THR A 222 -4.18 -7.55 -12.97
CA THR A 222 -2.92 -8.16 -13.42
C THR A 222 -3.11 -9.12 -14.59
N ASN A 223 -2.04 -9.37 -15.34
CA ASN A 223 -2.00 -10.48 -16.28
C ASN A 223 -1.72 -11.77 -15.52
N GLY A 224 -2.35 -12.88 -15.91
CA GLY A 224 -2.16 -14.13 -15.19
C GLY A 224 -2.97 -15.28 -15.72
N LYS A 225 -3.19 -16.27 -14.85
CA LYS A 225 -4.07 -17.41 -15.12
C LYS A 225 -5.03 -17.63 -13.95
N VAL A 226 -6.25 -18.02 -14.26
CA VAL A 226 -7.22 -18.42 -13.22
C VAL A 226 -6.66 -19.65 -12.49
N LEU A 227 -6.38 -19.49 -11.19
CA LEU A 227 -5.84 -20.55 -10.34
C LEU A 227 -6.97 -21.44 -9.80
N TRP A 228 -8.06 -20.82 -9.37
CA TRP A 228 -9.28 -21.48 -8.90
C TRP A 228 -10.49 -20.54 -8.95
N THR A 229 -11.67 -21.14 -8.90
CA THR A 229 -12.97 -20.49 -8.74
C THR A 229 -13.69 -21.14 -7.56
N ASP A 230 -14.42 -20.38 -6.78
CA ASP A 230 -15.09 -20.84 -5.56
C ASP A 230 -16.55 -20.38 -5.53
N ASP A 231 -17.46 -21.35 -5.37
CA ASP A 231 -18.90 -21.21 -5.25
C ASP A 231 -19.47 -21.82 -3.95
N TRP A 232 -18.59 -22.26 -3.03
CA TRP A 232 -18.92 -23.10 -1.86
C TRP A 232 -20.03 -22.53 -0.96
N ASN A 233 -20.24 -21.21 -0.97
CA ASN A 233 -21.38 -20.57 -0.30
C ASN A 233 -21.89 -19.34 -1.07
N ALA A 234 -21.95 -19.46 -2.40
CA ALA A 234 -22.23 -18.32 -3.27
C ALA A 234 -23.57 -17.63 -2.98
N SER A 235 -24.57 -18.35 -2.48
CA SER A 235 -25.89 -17.80 -2.13
C SER A 235 -25.88 -16.83 -0.95
N ALA A 236 -24.85 -16.86 -0.11
CA ALA A 236 -24.70 -15.95 1.03
C ALA A 236 -23.50 -15.01 0.90
N ASN A 237 -22.37 -15.51 0.35
CA ASN A 237 -21.10 -14.79 0.32
C ASN A 237 -20.72 -14.30 -1.08
N GLY A 238 -21.49 -14.62 -2.12
CA GLY A 238 -21.08 -14.39 -3.51
C GLY A 238 -19.95 -15.31 -3.96
N TYR A 239 -19.57 -15.15 -5.21
CA TYR A 239 -18.57 -15.98 -5.88
C TYR A 239 -17.17 -15.38 -5.76
N PHE A 240 -16.15 -16.23 -5.74
CA PHE A 240 -14.75 -15.82 -5.68
C PHE A 240 -13.96 -16.45 -6.82
N ILE A 241 -13.01 -15.70 -7.34
CA ILE A 241 -12.09 -16.16 -8.38
C ILE A 241 -10.68 -15.69 -8.05
N ALA A 242 -9.71 -16.61 -8.19
CA ALA A 242 -8.31 -16.32 -7.96
C ALA A 242 -7.53 -16.35 -9.28
N VAL A 243 -6.73 -15.31 -9.51
CA VAL A 243 -5.82 -15.18 -10.64
C VAL A 243 -4.39 -15.20 -10.12
N GLU A 244 -3.59 -16.16 -10.56
CA GLU A 244 -2.15 -16.17 -10.32
C GLU A 244 -1.45 -15.30 -11.38
N ASP A 245 -0.78 -14.23 -10.93
CA ASP A 245 -0.03 -13.34 -11.81
C ASP A 245 1.30 -13.95 -12.26
N THR A 246 2.00 -13.27 -13.17
CA THR A 246 3.28 -13.75 -13.71
C THR A 246 4.42 -13.81 -12.68
N ASN A 247 4.25 -13.19 -11.51
CA ASN A 247 5.21 -13.20 -10.41
C ASN A 247 4.83 -14.23 -9.33
N GLY A 248 3.79 -15.04 -9.55
CA GLY A 248 3.33 -16.08 -8.63
C GLY A 248 2.49 -15.56 -7.47
N ARG A 249 1.91 -14.36 -7.57
CA ARG A 249 0.93 -13.85 -6.59
C ARG A 249 -0.47 -14.24 -6.98
N VAL A 250 -1.26 -14.58 -5.99
CA VAL A 250 -2.65 -14.98 -6.14
C VAL A 250 -3.55 -13.80 -5.77
N TRP A 251 -4.18 -13.21 -6.78
CA TRP A 251 -5.16 -12.12 -6.68
C TRP A 251 -6.56 -12.70 -6.60
N VAL A 252 -7.24 -12.51 -5.48
CA VAL A 252 -8.58 -13.05 -5.22
C VAL A 252 -9.61 -11.94 -5.32
N TYR A 253 -10.50 -12.06 -6.30
CA TYR A 253 -11.62 -11.17 -6.56
C TYR A 253 -12.87 -11.81 -5.94
N GLY A 254 -13.50 -11.10 -5.00
CA GLY A 254 -14.55 -11.63 -4.13
C GLY A 254 -15.88 -10.93 -4.23
N HIS A 255 -16.88 -11.55 -3.60
CA HIS A 255 -18.27 -11.06 -3.56
C HIS A 255 -18.89 -10.83 -4.95
N LEU A 256 -18.53 -11.67 -5.93
CA LEU A 256 -19.05 -11.56 -7.29
C LEU A 256 -20.47 -12.13 -7.40
N GLN A 257 -21.22 -11.65 -8.40
CA GLN A 257 -22.57 -12.10 -8.70
C GLN A 257 -22.61 -13.54 -9.24
N ASN A 258 -21.62 -13.90 -10.06
CA ASN A 258 -21.40 -15.22 -10.67
C ASN A 258 -19.94 -15.30 -11.19
N LEU A 259 -19.52 -16.47 -11.67
CA LEU A 259 -18.17 -16.72 -12.22
C LEU A 259 -18.07 -16.51 -13.74
N GLY A 260 -19.18 -16.13 -14.40
CA GLY A 260 -19.25 -16.10 -15.86
C GLY A 260 -18.81 -17.44 -16.49
N ASN A 261 -17.90 -17.35 -17.46
CA ASN A 261 -17.31 -18.50 -18.17
C ASN A 261 -15.89 -18.85 -17.71
N TRP A 262 -15.39 -18.20 -16.65
CA TRP A 262 -14.04 -18.41 -16.16
C TRP A 262 -13.89 -19.80 -15.53
N LYS A 263 -12.80 -20.49 -15.89
CA LYS A 263 -12.40 -21.78 -15.30
C LYS A 263 -10.89 -21.81 -15.07
N LYS A 264 -10.47 -22.68 -14.16
CA LYS A 264 -9.06 -22.90 -13.85
C LYS A 264 -8.22 -23.11 -15.13
N GLY A 265 -7.13 -22.37 -15.22
CA GLY A 265 -6.18 -22.41 -16.34
C GLY A 265 -6.43 -21.37 -17.43
N ASP A 266 -7.60 -20.71 -17.45
CA ASP A 266 -7.89 -19.64 -18.40
C ASP A 266 -6.90 -18.48 -18.23
N SER A 267 -6.50 -17.89 -19.36
CA SER A 267 -5.58 -16.75 -19.36
C SER A 267 -6.36 -15.46 -19.12
N VAL A 268 -5.81 -14.61 -18.26
CA VAL A 268 -6.39 -13.33 -17.86
C VAL A 268 -5.41 -12.24 -18.28
N LYS A 269 -5.93 -11.17 -18.88
CA LYS A 269 -5.19 -9.94 -19.15
C LYS A 269 -5.71 -8.81 -18.26
N VAL A 270 -4.83 -7.87 -17.94
CA VAL A 270 -5.22 -6.61 -17.29
C VAL A 270 -6.40 -6.00 -18.04
N GLY A 271 -7.44 -5.60 -17.32
CA GLY A 271 -8.65 -5.00 -17.87
C GLY A 271 -9.72 -5.98 -18.34
N ASP A 272 -9.43 -7.28 -18.43
CA ASP A 272 -10.47 -8.29 -18.71
C ASP A 272 -11.53 -8.28 -17.60
N GLN A 273 -12.80 -8.39 -17.97
CA GLN A 273 -13.88 -8.44 -16.99
C GLN A 273 -13.88 -9.80 -16.27
N ILE A 274 -13.52 -9.77 -14.98
CA ILE A 274 -13.49 -10.92 -14.08
C ILE A 274 -14.89 -11.28 -13.59
N GLY A 275 -15.75 -10.27 -13.41
CA GLY A 275 -17.14 -10.49 -13.00
C GLY A 275 -17.92 -9.19 -12.84
N ALA A 276 -19.00 -9.28 -12.08
CA ALA A 276 -19.76 -8.14 -11.60
C ALA A 276 -19.99 -8.29 -10.09
N VAL A 277 -20.08 -7.19 -9.36
CA VAL A 277 -20.31 -7.18 -7.92
C VAL A 277 -21.67 -7.79 -7.59
N GLY A 278 -21.71 -8.66 -6.58
CA GLY A 278 -22.91 -9.36 -6.13
C GLY A 278 -23.75 -8.51 -5.16
N ASN A 279 -24.91 -9.05 -4.77
CA ASN A 279 -25.69 -8.52 -3.66
C ASN A 279 -26.44 -9.66 -2.95
N GLN A 280 -25.72 -10.74 -2.66
CA GLN A 280 -26.34 -11.92 -2.08
C GLN A 280 -26.85 -11.61 -0.67
N LEU A 281 -28.15 -11.83 -0.48
CA LEU A 281 -28.91 -11.55 0.75
C LEU A 281 -28.87 -10.09 1.24
N GLY A 282 -28.54 -9.12 0.39
CA GLY A 282 -28.42 -7.71 0.82
C GLY A 282 -27.16 -7.41 1.64
N ARG A 283 -26.17 -8.31 1.66
CA ARG A 283 -25.02 -8.25 2.58
C ARG A 283 -23.69 -7.90 1.92
N ASN A 284 -23.60 -8.04 0.59
CA ASN A 284 -22.33 -7.99 -0.14
C ASN A 284 -22.32 -6.88 -1.20
N GLU A 285 -22.94 -5.74 -0.95
CA GLU A 285 -22.88 -4.59 -1.85
C GLU A 285 -21.54 -3.83 -1.67
N HIS A 286 -20.44 -4.57 -1.91
CA HIS A 286 -19.06 -4.10 -1.97
C HIS A 286 -18.21 -5.12 -2.74
N PHE A 287 -17.04 -4.70 -3.19
CA PHE A 287 -16.07 -5.56 -3.87
C PHE A 287 -14.90 -5.90 -2.94
N HIS A 288 -14.62 -7.19 -2.74
CA HIS A 288 -13.48 -7.66 -1.94
C HIS A 288 -12.28 -8.02 -2.81
N LEU A 289 -11.09 -7.57 -2.42
CA LEU A 289 -9.82 -7.90 -3.06
C LEU A 289 -8.78 -8.35 -2.05
N ALA A 290 -8.27 -9.57 -2.19
CA ALA A 290 -7.14 -10.06 -1.40
C ALA A 290 -5.99 -10.49 -2.31
N VAL A 291 -4.75 -10.37 -1.81
CA VAL A 291 -3.56 -10.82 -2.53
C VAL A 291 -2.69 -11.66 -1.61
N GLY A 292 -2.12 -12.76 -2.11
CA GLY A 292 -1.21 -13.58 -1.32
C GLY A 292 -0.29 -14.43 -2.17
N THR A 293 0.62 -15.15 -1.52
CA THR A 293 1.56 -16.05 -2.22
C THR A 293 1.00 -17.46 -2.35
N LYS A 294 0.11 -17.86 -1.43
CA LYS A 294 -0.65 -19.12 -1.46
C LYS A 294 -1.96 -18.96 -0.70
N ILE A 295 -3.00 -18.46 -1.37
CA ILE A 295 -4.35 -18.39 -0.81
C ILE A 295 -5.15 -19.61 -1.31
N GLY A 296 -5.60 -20.46 -0.38
CA GLY A 296 -6.50 -21.58 -0.68
C GLY A 296 -7.97 -21.15 -0.80
N GLY A 297 -8.82 -22.00 -1.39
CA GLY A 297 -10.27 -21.77 -1.44
C GLY A 297 -10.92 -21.85 -0.05
N GLY A 298 -11.99 -21.09 0.19
CA GLY A 298 -12.84 -21.19 1.38
C GLY A 298 -12.53 -20.31 2.60
N SER A 299 -11.44 -19.53 2.64
CA SER A 299 -11.19 -18.57 3.75
C SER A 299 -10.33 -17.38 3.30
N VAL A 300 -10.84 -16.63 2.33
CA VAL A 300 -10.10 -15.55 1.68
C VAL A 300 -10.39 -14.17 2.25
N ALA A 301 -11.48 -14.00 3.02
CA ALA A 301 -11.92 -12.68 3.49
C ALA A 301 -11.29 -12.25 4.84
N ALA A 302 -11.23 -13.12 5.85
CA ALA A 302 -10.72 -12.73 7.18
C ALA A 302 -10.18 -13.91 8.00
N GLY A 303 -9.30 -13.62 8.97
CA GLY A 303 -8.67 -14.62 9.83
C GLY A 303 -8.04 -14.05 11.09
N THR A 304 -7.26 -14.85 11.80
CA THR A 304 -6.40 -14.31 12.87
C THR A 304 -5.32 -13.44 12.23
N GLU A 305 -4.90 -12.38 12.91
CA GLU A 305 -3.87 -11.46 12.41
C GLU A 305 -2.61 -12.19 11.92
N THR A 306 -2.11 -13.17 12.69
CA THR A 306 -0.96 -14.00 12.31
C THR A 306 -1.19 -14.78 11.02
N ASN A 307 -2.38 -15.38 10.86
CA ASN A 307 -2.67 -16.18 9.67
C ASN A 307 -2.80 -15.29 8.44
N VAL A 308 -3.49 -14.16 8.57
CA VAL A 308 -3.63 -13.18 7.50
C VAL A 308 -2.25 -12.67 7.08
N ARG A 309 -1.44 -12.19 8.03
CA ARG A 309 -0.08 -11.68 7.78
C ARG A 309 0.82 -12.69 7.08
N ASN A 310 0.68 -13.97 7.40
CA ASN A 310 1.52 -15.03 6.82
C ASN A 310 1.02 -15.50 5.45
N ALA A 311 -0.27 -15.42 5.17
CA ALA A 311 -0.88 -15.92 3.94
C ALA A 311 -1.02 -14.85 2.85
N THR A 312 -1.14 -13.59 3.25
CA THR A 312 -1.52 -12.47 2.37
C THR A 312 -0.49 -11.33 2.39
N VAL A 313 -0.60 -10.45 1.41
CA VAL A 313 0.15 -9.20 1.27
C VAL A 313 -0.83 -8.07 1.03
N SER A 314 -0.46 -6.84 1.37
CA SER A 314 -1.31 -5.67 1.09
C SER A 314 -1.62 -5.61 -0.41
N PRO A 315 -2.91 -5.51 -0.81
CA PRO A 315 -3.27 -5.32 -2.21
C PRO A 315 -2.66 -4.06 -2.83
N LEU A 316 -2.47 -3.00 -2.04
CA LEU A 316 -1.84 -1.75 -2.47
C LEU A 316 -0.36 -1.96 -2.79
N GLN A 317 0.37 -2.61 -1.87
CA GLN A 317 1.74 -3.02 -2.11
C GLN A 317 1.84 -3.88 -3.36
N ALA A 318 0.96 -4.88 -3.47
CA ALA A 318 1.01 -5.82 -4.56
C ALA A 318 0.82 -5.15 -5.91
N TYR A 319 -0.07 -4.16 -5.98
CA TYR A 319 -0.38 -3.40 -7.17
C TYR A 319 0.76 -2.47 -7.59
N TRP A 320 1.34 -1.72 -6.65
CA TRP A 320 2.49 -0.87 -6.97
C TRP A 320 3.70 -1.68 -7.43
N GLU A 321 3.98 -2.83 -6.81
CA GLU A 321 5.07 -3.71 -7.27
C GLU A 321 4.79 -4.26 -8.68
N TRP A 322 3.52 -4.50 -9.02
CA TRP A 322 3.11 -4.90 -10.36
C TRP A 322 3.32 -3.77 -11.40
N GLU A 323 2.89 -2.55 -11.08
CA GLU A 323 3.08 -1.37 -11.93
C GLU A 323 4.57 -1.04 -12.13
N ASN A 324 5.40 -1.27 -11.11
CA ASN A 324 6.83 -0.93 -11.12
C ASN A 324 7.76 -2.12 -11.45
N ARG A 325 7.22 -3.25 -11.88
CA ARG A 325 7.95 -4.53 -12.06
C ARG A 325 9.20 -4.42 -12.95
N ASP A 326 9.16 -3.60 -14.01
CA ASP A 326 10.29 -3.47 -14.94
C ASP A 326 11.47 -2.71 -14.29
N SER A 327 11.17 -1.66 -13.52
CA SER A 327 12.14 -0.90 -12.71
C SER A 327 12.67 -1.72 -11.52
N GLN A 328 11.82 -2.57 -10.94
CA GLN A 328 12.21 -3.46 -9.85
C GLN A 328 13.10 -4.61 -10.34
N GLN A 329 12.87 -5.17 -11.52
CA GLN A 329 13.71 -6.24 -12.08
C GLN A 329 15.15 -5.76 -12.32
N ALA A 330 15.32 -4.51 -12.77
CA ALA A 330 16.62 -3.87 -12.88
C ALA A 330 17.31 -3.71 -11.50
N THR A 331 16.56 -3.29 -10.49
CA THR A 331 17.06 -3.12 -9.11
C THR A 331 17.41 -4.45 -8.44
N ILE A 332 16.62 -5.50 -8.65
CA ILE A 332 16.86 -6.86 -8.16
C ILE A 332 18.12 -7.44 -8.80
N SER A 333 18.30 -7.23 -10.10
CA SER A 333 19.51 -7.66 -10.82
C SER A 333 20.77 -6.97 -10.27
N GLN A 334 20.72 -5.67 -10.01
CA GLN A 334 21.85 -4.94 -9.39
C GLN A 334 22.11 -5.39 -7.94
N SER A 335 21.06 -5.62 -7.14
CA SER A 335 21.18 -6.12 -5.76
C SER A 335 21.76 -7.54 -5.70
N SER A 336 21.41 -8.42 -6.65
CA SER A 336 21.98 -9.78 -6.74
C SER A 336 23.47 -9.74 -7.10
N VAL A 337 23.86 -8.88 -8.05
CA VAL A 337 25.26 -8.68 -8.43
C VAL A 337 26.08 -8.12 -7.26
N LEU A 338 25.56 -7.12 -6.54
CA LEU A 338 26.23 -6.58 -5.36
C LEU A 338 26.43 -7.65 -4.28
N THR A 339 25.40 -8.48 -4.03
CA THR A 339 25.46 -9.58 -3.07
C THR A 339 26.56 -10.58 -3.42
N GLU A 340 26.65 -11.00 -4.68
CA GLU A 340 27.72 -11.90 -5.15
C GLU A 340 29.10 -11.28 -5.02
N ASN A 341 29.24 -10.00 -5.38
CA ASN A 341 30.50 -9.27 -5.34
C ASN A 341 31.02 -9.09 -3.91
N ILE A 342 30.11 -8.86 -2.96
CA ILE A 342 30.45 -8.80 -1.52
C ILE A 342 30.83 -10.19 -1.00
N ALA A 343 30.08 -11.25 -1.35
CA ALA A 343 30.41 -12.62 -0.95
C ALA A 343 31.80 -13.04 -1.45
N LYS A 344 32.12 -12.76 -2.72
CA LYS A 344 33.44 -13.01 -3.32
C LYS A 344 34.54 -12.23 -2.61
N SER A 345 34.29 -10.95 -2.31
CA SER A 345 35.28 -10.06 -1.66
C SER A 345 35.59 -10.49 -0.23
N ALA A 346 34.54 -10.73 0.58
CA ALA A 346 34.65 -11.15 1.97
C ALA A 346 35.05 -12.61 2.14
N SER A 347 34.97 -13.43 1.08
CA SER A 347 35.08 -14.89 1.15
C SER A 347 34.08 -15.49 2.15
N ALA A 348 32.85 -14.97 2.11
CA ALA A 348 31.77 -15.34 3.03
C ALA A 348 30.68 -16.16 2.30
N PRO A 349 29.91 -16.99 3.03
CA PRO A 349 28.75 -17.68 2.46
C PRO A 349 27.76 -16.69 1.83
N ILE A 350 27.41 -16.91 0.57
CA ILE A 350 26.52 -16.01 -0.18
C ILE A 350 25.16 -15.85 0.49
N ASP A 351 24.63 -16.90 1.12
CA ASP A 351 23.35 -16.85 1.80
C ASP A 351 23.39 -15.97 3.06
N ASN A 352 24.52 -15.92 3.77
CA ASN A 352 24.70 -14.98 4.87
C ASN A 352 24.74 -13.54 4.34
N VAL A 353 25.48 -13.30 3.25
CA VAL A 353 25.51 -11.96 2.64
C VAL A 353 24.12 -11.54 2.19
N ARG A 354 23.38 -12.42 1.50
CA ARG A 354 21.99 -12.17 1.06
C ARG A 354 21.07 -11.85 2.24
N THR A 355 21.24 -12.56 3.35
CA THR A 355 20.41 -12.39 4.55
C THR A 355 20.72 -11.09 5.28
N TYR A 356 22.00 -10.73 5.43
CA TYR A 356 22.42 -9.67 6.36
C TYR A 356 22.77 -8.34 5.69
N LEU A 357 23.16 -8.35 4.42
CA LEU A 357 23.54 -7.14 3.68
C LEU A 357 22.42 -6.08 3.64
N PRO A 358 21.12 -6.42 3.45
CA PRO A 358 20.06 -5.43 3.46
C PRO A 358 20.01 -4.63 4.77
N HIS A 359 20.08 -5.30 5.93
CA HIS A 359 20.09 -4.64 7.24
C HIS A 359 21.28 -3.70 7.41
N ILE A 360 22.45 -4.10 6.92
CA ILE A 360 23.68 -3.28 6.95
C ILE A 360 23.52 -2.03 6.09
N ILE A 361 23.04 -2.18 4.85
CA ILE A 361 22.83 -1.05 3.93
C ILE A 361 21.81 -0.07 4.51
N THR A 362 20.69 -0.58 5.05
CA THR A 362 19.67 0.25 5.71
C THR A 362 20.28 1.05 6.86
N ALA A 363 21.01 0.41 7.78
CA ALA A 363 21.62 1.10 8.91
C ALA A 363 22.66 2.17 8.49
N LEU A 364 23.44 1.91 7.43
CA LEU A 364 24.38 2.91 6.90
C LEU A 364 23.66 4.10 6.24
N ARG A 365 22.52 3.85 5.57
CA ARG A 365 21.69 4.91 4.95
C ARG A 365 21.00 5.77 6.00
N GLU A 366 20.43 5.15 7.04
CA GLU A 366 19.77 5.84 8.15
C GLU A 366 20.66 6.89 8.81
N VAL A 367 21.96 6.62 8.92
CA VAL A 367 22.93 7.56 9.51
C VAL A 367 23.71 8.38 8.48
N GLY A 368 23.33 8.32 7.19
CA GLY A 368 23.88 9.16 6.13
C GLY A 368 25.33 8.85 5.72
N ILE A 369 25.79 7.60 5.89
CA ILE A 369 27.17 7.19 5.54
C ILE A 369 27.22 6.08 4.49
N TYR A 370 26.10 5.78 3.83
CA TYR A 370 26.10 4.82 2.74
C TYR A 370 26.75 5.42 1.48
N ASP A 371 28.02 5.08 1.30
CA ASP A 371 28.79 5.32 0.09
C ASP A 371 29.70 4.11 -0.18
N ARG A 372 30.24 4.03 -1.40
CA ARG A 372 31.05 2.90 -1.85
C ARG A 372 32.24 2.60 -0.92
N LEU A 373 32.99 3.63 -0.50
CA LEU A 373 34.19 3.45 0.32
C LEU A 373 33.85 3.04 1.75
N THR A 374 32.77 3.59 2.31
CA THR A 374 32.24 3.14 3.59
C THR A 374 31.75 1.70 3.53
N LEU A 375 31.05 1.30 2.46
CA LEU A 375 30.62 -0.09 2.26
C LEU A 375 31.81 -1.06 2.17
N ILE A 376 32.88 -0.67 1.47
CA ILE A 376 34.13 -1.46 1.42
C ILE A 376 34.74 -1.63 2.82
N ALA A 377 34.81 -0.55 3.61
CA ALA A 377 35.28 -0.60 5.00
C ALA A 377 34.41 -1.52 5.86
N THR A 378 33.09 -1.46 5.69
CA THR A 378 32.12 -2.32 6.38
C THR A 378 32.33 -3.79 6.03
N VAL A 379 32.40 -4.13 4.74
CA VAL A 379 32.59 -5.51 4.28
C VAL A 379 33.91 -6.09 4.79
N ALA A 380 35.00 -5.32 4.69
CA ALA A 380 36.31 -5.74 5.19
C ALA A 380 36.33 -5.91 6.71
N THR A 381 35.65 -5.03 7.44
CA THR A 381 35.51 -5.13 8.90
C THR A 381 34.76 -6.40 9.29
N ILE A 382 33.56 -6.61 8.74
CA ILE A 382 32.74 -7.80 9.05
C ILE A 382 33.49 -9.09 8.70
N ALA A 383 34.17 -9.12 7.55
CA ALA A 383 34.93 -10.29 7.13
C ALA A 383 36.02 -10.65 8.15
N VAL A 384 36.66 -9.67 8.80
CA VAL A 384 37.67 -9.91 9.83
C VAL A 384 37.04 -10.29 11.17
N GLU A 385 36.01 -9.56 11.60
CA GLU A 385 35.41 -9.74 12.93
C GLU A 385 34.57 -11.01 13.04
N THR A 386 33.86 -11.41 11.98
CA THR A 386 32.92 -12.55 12.05
C THR A 386 33.31 -13.70 11.14
N GLY A 387 33.97 -13.42 10.01
CA GLY A 387 34.37 -14.42 9.02
C GLY A 387 33.22 -15.05 8.21
N SER A 388 32.05 -15.22 8.83
CA SER A 388 30.85 -15.78 8.20
C SER A 388 29.93 -14.73 7.59
N PHE A 389 30.17 -13.44 7.85
CA PHE A 389 29.24 -12.35 7.53
C PHE A 389 27.90 -12.39 8.28
N ALA A 390 27.80 -13.23 9.30
CA ALA A 390 26.67 -13.26 10.24
C ALA A 390 27.02 -12.53 11.54
N PRO A 391 26.04 -11.97 12.27
CA PRO A 391 26.28 -11.53 13.64
C PRO A 391 26.56 -12.75 14.52
N ILE A 392 27.72 -12.78 15.19
CA ILE A 392 28.14 -13.91 16.02
C ILE A 392 28.40 -13.49 17.45
N ARG A 393 28.41 -14.47 18.36
CA ARG A 393 28.95 -14.30 19.71
C ARG A 393 30.41 -14.75 19.72
N GLU A 394 31.24 -14.06 20.49
CA GLU A 394 32.61 -14.48 20.74
C GLU A 394 32.61 -15.87 21.40
N TYR A 395 33.48 -16.76 20.92
CA TYR A 395 33.62 -18.12 21.44
C TYR A 395 34.68 -18.16 22.54
N GLY A 396 34.33 -18.73 23.69
CA GLY A 396 35.25 -18.89 24.81
C GLY A 396 34.62 -19.63 25.99
N GLY A 397 35.47 -20.21 26.84
CA GLY A 397 35.05 -20.79 28.12
C GLY A 397 35.05 -19.76 29.25
N ALA A 398 34.55 -20.14 30.43
CA ALA A 398 34.52 -19.26 31.61
C ALA A 398 35.90 -18.67 31.97
N ASN A 399 36.96 -19.48 31.90
CA ASN A 399 38.34 -19.05 32.17
C ASN A 399 38.91 -18.06 31.14
N TYR A 400 38.36 -18.04 29.93
CA TYR A 400 38.76 -17.08 28.91
C TYR A 400 38.11 -15.72 29.20
N PHE A 401 36.80 -15.73 29.43
CA PHE A 401 36.04 -14.50 29.67
C PHE A 401 36.31 -13.85 31.03
N SER A 402 36.75 -14.61 32.03
CA SER A 402 37.16 -14.04 33.32
C SER A 402 38.34 -13.07 33.21
N ARG A 403 39.11 -13.11 32.12
CA ARG A 403 40.17 -12.12 31.83
C ARG A 403 39.64 -10.73 31.51
N TYR A 404 38.35 -10.63 31.18
CA TYR A 404 37.66 -9.37 30.97
C TYR A 404 36.98 -8.83 32.24
N ASP A 405 36.89 -9.63 33.30
CA ASP A 405 36.42 -9.15 34.60
C ASP A 405 37.44 -8.18 35.20
N GLY A 406 36.97 -7.10 35.83
CA GLY A 406 37.81 -6.07 36.43
C GLY A 406 38.45 -5.09 35.42
N ARG A 407 38.22 -5.25 34.11
CA ARG A 407 38.70 -4.32 33.08
C ARG A 407 37.89 -3.02 33.11
N THR A 408 38.43 -2.01 33.79
CA THR A 408 37.80 -0.69 33.96
C THR A 408 37.64 0.06 32.64
N ASP A 409 38.54 -0.13 31.68
CA ASP A 409 38.45 0.42 30.33
C ASP A 409 37.26 -0.13 29.52
N LEU A 410 36.76 -1.33 29.88
CA LEU A 410 35.56 -1.94 29.30
C LEU A 410 34.30 -1.68 30.15
N GLY A 411 34.44 -1.05 31.32
CA GLY A 411 33.38 -0.90 32.30
C GLY A 411 32.97 -2.20 33.01
N ASN A 412 33.76 -3.26 32.88
CA ASN A 412 33.51 -4.57 33.49
C ASN A 412 33.97 -4.58 34.94
N THR A 413 33.26 -3.89 35.83
CA THR A 413 33.67 -3.69 37.22
C THR A 413 33.15 -4.76 38.19
N GLN A 414 32.34 -5.72 37.71
CA GLN A 414 31.78 -6.79 38.53
C GLN A 414 32.24 -8.17 38.04
N PRO A 415 32.42 -9.15 38.95
CA PRO A 415 32.65 -10.53 38.57
C PRO A 415 31.55 -11.05 37.63
N GLY A 416 31.92 -11.72 36.55
CA GLY A 416 30.99 -12.24 35.53
C GLY A 416 30.68 -11.26 34.39
N ASP A 417 31.13 -10.00 34.47
CA ASP A 417 30.93 -9.02 33.40
C ASP A 417 31.58 -9.41 32.10
N GLY A 418 32.77 -9.99 32.16
CA GLY A 418 33.49 -10.46 31.00
C GLY A 418 32.70 -11.48 30.18
N ALA A 419 32.01 -12.40 30.86
CA ALA A 419 31.16 -13.38 30.19
C ALA A 419 29.83 -12.76 29.71
N LYS A 420 29.23 -11.87 30.51
CA LYS A 420 27.95 -11.21 30.18
C LYS A 420 28.09 -10.27 28.97
N TYR A 421 29.14 -9.45 28.97
CA TYR A 421 29.44 -8.41 27.97
C TYR A 421 30.59 -8.79 27.01
N ARG A 422 30.71 -10.09 26.71
CA ARG A 422 31.56 -10.63 25.63
C ARG A 422 31.18 -10.09 24.25
N GLY A 423 32.09 -10.21 23.28
CA GLY A 423 31.88 -9.75 21.90
C GLY A 423 30.61 -10.29 21.26
N ARG A 424 29.79 -9.40 20.67
CA ARG A 424 28.62 -9.78 19.86
C ARG A 424 28.44 -8.92 18.60
N GLY A 425 27.76 -9.50 17.61
CA GLY A 425 27.32 -8.81 16.41
C GLY A 425 28.42 -8.64 15.35
N PHE A 426 28.14 -7.80 14.36
CA PHE A 426 29.01 -7.56 13.20
C PHE A 426 30.35 -6.92 13.55
N ILE A 427 30.38 -6.11 14.62
CA ILE A 427 31.57 -5.37 15.07
C ILE A 427 32.22 -5.98 16.31
N GLN A 428 31.72 -7.13 16.80
CA GLN A 428 32.14 -7.75 18.06
C GLN A 428 32.18 -6.74 19.23
N LEU A 429 31.02 -6.14 19.53
CA LEU A 429 30.87 -5.17 20.61
C LEU A 429 31.17 -5.82 21.97
N THR A 430 32.13 -5.28 22.72
CA THR A 430 32.63 -5.89 23.97
C THR A 430 32.70 -4.87 25.11
N GLY A 431 32.31 -5.28 26.32
CA GLY A 431 32.42 -4.49 27.55
C GLY A 431 31.15 -3.74 27.93
N ARG A 432 30.78 -3.80 29.23
CA ARG A 432 29.56 -3.19 29.78
C ARG A 432 29.38 -1.73 29.38
N ALA A 433 30.45 -0.93 29.39
CA ALA A 433 30.40 0.48 29.03
C ALA A 433 29.91 0.68 27.58
N ASN A 434 30.38 -0.15 26.65
CA ASN A 434 29.96 -0.09 25.25
C ASN A 434 28.50 -0.51 25.08
N TYR A 435 28.07 -1.60 25.74
CA TYR A 435 26.67 -2.03 25.72
C TYR A 435 25.73 -0.93 26.23
N ARG A 436 26.09 -0.27 27.34
CA ARG A 436 25.34 0.88 27.85
C ARG A 436 25.28 2.04 26.85
N GLN A 437 26.44 2.44 26.32
CA GLN A 437 26.55 3.58 25.41
C GLN A 437 25.73 3.38 24.13
N TYR A 438 25.97 2.29 23.41
CA TYR A 438 25.28 2.03 22.15
C TYR A 438 23.81 1.66 22.37
N GLY A 439 23.48 1.03 23.50
CA GLY A 439 22.09 0.79 23.87
C GLY A 439 21.31 2.09 24.03
N ALA A 440 21.85 3.04 24.80
CA ALA A 440 21.25 4.35 24.97
C ALA A 440 21.13 5.14 23.65
N GLN A 441 22.16 5.12 22.81
CA GLN A 441 22.14 5.80 21.51
C GLN A 441 21.07 5.24 20.55
N LEU A 442 20.81 3.93 20.60
CA LEU A 442 19.87 3.26 19.71
C LEU A 442 18.44 3.15 20.27
N GLY A 443 18.23 3.52 21.54
CA GLY A 443 16.97 3.33 22.25
C GLY A 443 16.68 1.87 22.60
N VAL A 444 17.73 1.05 22.79
CA VAL A 444 17.63 -0.40 23.07
C VAL A 444 18.35 -0.73 24.37
N ASP A 445 17.70 -1.45 25.29
CA ASP A 445 18.31 -1.85 26.57
C ASP A 445 19.30 -3.02 26.42
N LEU A 446 20.45 -2.72 25.82
CA LEU A 446 21.55 -3.63 25.60
C LEU A 446 22.33 -3.98 26.89
N GLU A 447 22.30 -3.12 27.91
CA GLU A 447 23.03 -3.37 29.15
C GLU A 447 22.38 -4.51 29.97
N ASN A 448 21.06 -4.53 30.03
CA ASN A 448 20.33 -5.62 30.69
C ASN A 448 20.09 -6.80 29.75
N ASN A 449 19.98 -6.57 28.43
CA ASN A 449 19.70 -7.61 27.44
C ASN A 449 20.82 -7.68 26.36
N PRO A 450 22.05 -8.06 26.72
CA PRO A 450 23.19 -7.99 25.80
C PRO A 450 23.08 -8.91 24.58
N ASP A 451 22.27 -9.97 24.64
CA ASP A 451 22.05 -10.87 23.50
C ASP A 451 21.25 -10.19 22.36
N LEU A 452 20.57 -9.08 22.61
CA LEU A 452 19.95 -8.26 21.55
C LEU A 452 20.99 -7.75 20.53
N ALA A 453 22.27 -7.66 20.89
CA ALA A 453 23.33 -7.32 19.95
C ALA A 453 23.61 -8.42 18.90
N LEU A 454 22.96 -9.59 18.99
CA LEU A 454 22.96 -10.64 17.96
C LEU A 454 21.79 -10.52 16.98
N ASP A 455 20.76 -9.74 17.31
CA ASP A 455 19.69 -9.47 16.36
C ASP A 455 20.27 -8.76 15.13
N PRO A 456 19.98 -9.21 13.90
CA PRO A 456 20.60 -8.65 12.69
C PRO A 456 20.37 -7.15 12.49
N VAL A 457 19.19 -6.64 12.83
CA VAL A 457 18.84 -5.23 12.67
C VAL A 457 19.58 -4.40 13.71
N ILE A 458 19.53 -4.81 14.98
CA ILE A 458 20.21 -4.12 16.08
C ILE A 458 21.74 -4.16 15.86
N SER A 459 22.30 -5.29 15.47
CA SER A 459 23.73 -5.46 15.17
C SER A 459 24.20 -4.54 14.03
N ALA A 460 23.39 -4.36 12.98
CA ALA A 460 23.69 -3.43 11.89
C ALA A 460 23.65 -1.96 12.36
N ARG A 461 22.66 -1.59 13.18
CA ARG A 461 22.58 -0.25 13.79
C ARG A 461 23.75 0.05 14.73
N ILE A 462 24.19 -0.94 15.52
CA ILE A 462 25.41 -0.84 16.36
C ILE A 462 26.64 -0.60 15.47
N LEU A 463 26.80 -1.36 14.39
CA LEU A 463 27.91 -1.20 13.45
C LEU A 463 27.97 0.21 12.84
N ALA A 464 26.83 0.71 12.36
CA ALA A 464 26.73 2.04 11.76
C ALA A 464 27.03 3.15 12.79
N ALA A 465 26.45 3.07 13.98
CA ALA A 465 26.73 3.98 15.09
C ALA A 465 28.22 3.95 15.48
N TYR A 466 28.84 2.76 15.51
CA TYR A 466 30.25 2.60 15.82
C TYR A 466 31.13 3.30 14.76
N PHE A 467 30.78 3.18 13.48
CA PHE A 467 31.48 3.84 12.38
C PHE A 467 31.38 5.37 12.41
N ILE A 468 30.23 5.91 12.82
CA ILE A 468 30.04 7.34 13.08
C ILE A 468 30.91 7.78 14.25
N ASN A 469 30.71 7.16 15.42
CA ASN A 469 31.31 7.60 16.68
C ASN A 469 32.84 7.56 16.66
N ARG A 470 33.42 6.66 15.86
CA ARG A 470 34.88 6.56 15.68
C ARG A 470 35.40 7.20 14.40
N GLY A 471 34.56 7.89 13.62
CA GLY A 471 34.94 8.54 12.37
C GLY A 471 35.53 7.59 11.33
N ILE A 472 35.13 6.31 11.34
CA ILE A 472 35.66 5.27 10.44
C ILE A 472 35.26 5.57 9.00
N HIS A 473 34.02 5.99 8.77
CA HIS A 473 33.52 6.40 7.46
C HIS A 473 34.37 7.54 6.87
N THR A 474 34.83 8.50 7.68
CA THR A 474 35.68 9.61 7.24
C THR A 474 37.03 9.14 6.73
N VAL A 475 37.71 8.27 7.48
CA VAL A 475 39.03 7.75 7.07
C VAL A 475 38.93 6.72 5.95
N ALA A 476 37.79 6.01 5.83
CA ALA A 476 37.49 5.16 4.69
C ALA A 476 37.35 5.97 3.39
N ARG A 477 36.67 7.13 3.44
CA ARG A 477 36.55 8.06 2.29
C ARG A 477 37.90 8.64 1.84
N GLN A 478 38.87 8.70 2.74
CA GLN A 478 40.25 9.07 2.44
C GLN A 478 41.11 7.87 2.00
N GLU A 479 40.51 6.68 1.91
CA GLU A 479 41.19 5.42 1.64
C GLU A 479 42.32 5.09 2.63
N ASN A 480 42.25 5.64 3.84
CA ASN A 480 43.21 5.35 4.90
C ASN A 480 42.81 4.07 5.64
N TRP A 481 43.03 2.94 4.95
CA TRP A 481 42.62 1.61 5.42
C TRP A 481 43.32 1.18 6.71
N GLU A 482 44.56 1.61 6.91
CA GLU A 482 45.31 1.33 8.14
C GLU A 482 44.62 1.97 9.35
N GLU A 483 44.19 3.22 9.20
CA GLU A 483 43.48 3.95 10.25
C GLU A 483 42.05 3.40 10.47
N VAL A 484 41.37 2.95 9.41
CA VAL A 484 40.09 2.20 9.55
C VAL A 484 40.30 1.00 10.49
N ARG A 485 41.35 0.20 10.27
CA ARG A 485 41.61 -1.00 11.08
C ARG A 485 41.96 -0.64 12.53
N LYS A 486 42.82 0.36 12.73
CA LYS A 486 43.20 0.84 14.07
C LYS A 486 42.00 1.35 14.86
N ARG A 487 41.05 2.05 14.23
CA ARG A 487 39.85 2.56 14.90
C ARG A 487 38.87 1.49 15.34
N VAL A 488 38.82 0.35 14.64
CA VAL A 488 37.99 -0.81 15.00
C VAL A 488 38.63 -1.65 16.10
N ASN A 489 39.91 -2.00 15.97
CA ASN A 489 40.54 -3.01 16.83
C ASN A 489 41.56 -2.46 17.84
N GLY A 490 41.92 -1.17 17.75
CA GLY A 490 43.00 -0.58 18.54
C GLY A 490 44.40 -0.90 18.00
N GLY A 491 44.51 -1.53 16.83
CA GLY A 491 45.77 -1.94 16.21
C GLY A 491 45.57 -2.60 14.84
N LEU A 492 46.57 -3.33 14.36
CA LEU A 492 46.57 -3.99 13.04
C LEU A 492 46.33 -5.51 13.10
N ASN A 493 45.69 -6.00 14.15
CA ASN A 493 45.34 -7.42 14.21
C ASN A 493 44.36 -7.77 13.08
N GLY A 494 44.66 -8.85 12.35
CA GLY A 494 43.91 -9.26 11.17
C GLY A 494 44.19 -8.45 9.90
N TRP A 495 45.23 -7.59 9.88
CA TRP A 495 45.51 -6.67 8.76
C TRP A 495 45.58 -7.34 7.39
N ASN A 496 46.32 -8.44 7.25
CA ASN A 496 46.47 -9.12 5.96
C ASN A 496 45.12 -9.59 5.39
N LYS A 497 44.22 -10.06 6.25
CA LYS A 497 42.85 -10.42 5.86
C LYS A 497 42.05 -9.17 5.49
N PHE A 498 42.11 -8.14 6.34
CA PHE A 498 41.42 -6.87 6.13
C PHE A 498 41.76 -6.24 4.77
N ILE A 499 43.05 -6.00 4.50
CA ILE A 499 43.50 -5.33 3.28
C ILE A 499 43.26 -6.21 2.04
N GLY A 500 43.35 -7.53 2.18
CA GLY A 500 42.98 -8.46 1.12
C GLY A 500 41.51 -8.34 0.71
N VAL A 501 40.60 -8.18 1.67
CA VAL A 501 39.17 -7.95 1.39
C VAL A 501 38.95 -6.57 0.77
N VAL A 502 39.60 -5.51 1.28
CA VAL A 502 39.52 -4.15 0.70
C VAL A 502 39.90 -4.16 -0.77
N ASN A 503 41.02 -4.80 -1.13
CA ASN A 503 41.50 -4.84 -2.51
C ASN A 503 40.53 -5.57 -3.44
N LYS A 504 39.94 -6.70 -3.00
CA LYS A 504 38.89 -7.40 -3.76
C LYS A 504 37.62 -6.55 -3.87
N ALA A 505 37.18 -5.96 -2.77
CA ALA A 505 35.96 -5.17 -2.72
C ALA A 505 36.06 -3.93 -3.62
N LYS A 506 37.22 -3.30 -3.73
CA LYS A 506 37.47 -2.22 -4.70
C LYS A 506 37.34 -2.66 -6.17
N GLN A 507 37.60 -3.93 -6.47
CA GLN A 507 37.47 -4.44 -7.84
C GLN A 507 36.02 -4.80 -8.17
N PHE A 508 35.30 -5.38 -7.20
CA PHE A 508 33.97 -5.96 -7.44
C PHE A 508 32.80 -5.05 -7.03
N ILE A 509 32.99 -4.14 -6.07
CA ILE A 509 31.98 -3.15 -5.71
C ILE A 509 32.28 -1.90 -6.54
N THR A 510 31.47 -1.62 -7.56
CA THR A 510 31.52 -0.40 -8.37
C THR A 510 30.56 0.65 -7.81
N ASP A 511 30.71 1.90 -8.26
CA ASP A 511 29.82 3.00 -7.88
C ASP A 511 28.38 2.78 -8.37
#